data_AF-A0A1I8C476-F1
#
_entry.id   AF-A0A1I8C476-F1
#
_cell.length_a   1.000
_cell.length_b   1.000
_cell.length_c   1.000
_cell.angle_alpha   90.00
_cell.angle_beta   90.00
_cell.angle_gamma   90.00
#
_symmetry.space_group_name_H-M   'P 1'
#
loop_
_entity.id
_entity.type
_entity.pdbx_description
1 polymer ?
#
loop_
_entity_poly.entity_id
_entity_poly.type
_entity_poly.pdbx_seq_one_letter_code
_entity_poly.pdbx_strand_id
1 'polypeptide(L)'
;MEPSVYDTILLIEGILGVLFNSIVFLIIHWIPPKFKNEFAQITKYNTIFDGLLAFSLGITGSYRLAIPYCGIVYHGLVLKLNEPKIVIPFTAFAFSILHWICYVIKPKLHRSYVQYGIQILLCIVMPPVSIYVSYYFIIDPSTVPEREFEILDIRRMYPEDNYGIILLNCNMNSPFIISMGINILTEIIFLAIQGVVYWVKLENSFAELLEKAMPQTKLKIKTNIIKLRLIALVPLILMVTPMGIAFISYGLLREYLYKVVLDMIASLVLPVSLSYPIINSFFAIYQVYGFNKPTSKAIINIMALFPRNLHTFPRHELIFAQPNYGVGHRICDEGIDMVVKKIPEIQFSWAEATSDFSLKALTKTNFVIGSVLKYSDYGTKTGHNGTKNVYGVYRKY
;
A
#
# COMPACT_ATOMS: atom_id res chain seq x y z
N MET A 1 31.28 -5.36 -6.22
CA MET A 1 30.58 -6.64 -5.97
C MET A 1 30.82 -7.54 -7.16
N GLU A 2 31.13 -8.82 -6.95
CA GLU A 2 31.30 -9.79 -8.04
C GLU A 2 30.01 -9.86 -8.90
N PRO A 3 30.11 -9.89 -10.26
CA PRO A 3 28.93 -9.92 -11.13
C PRO A 3 27.94 -11.04 -10.79
N SER A 4 28.45 -12.27 -10.64
CA SER A 4 27.67 -13.47 -10.29
C SER A 4 26.85 -13.29 -9.00
N VAL A 5 27.45 -12.69 -7.97
CA VAL A 5 26.81 -12.46 -6.66
C VAL A 5 25.68 -11.44 -6.79
N TYR A 6 25.90 -10.35 -7.52
CA TYR A 6 24.89 -9.32 -7.74
C TYR A 6 23.69 -9.85 -8.53
N ASP A 7 23.94 -10.59 -9.61
CA ASP A 7 22.89 -11.17 -10.44
C ASP A 7 22.06 -12.16 -9.60
N THR A 8 22.72 -12.92 -8.73
CA THR A 8 22.06 -13.82 -7.77
C THR A 8 21.18 -13.05 -6.77
N ILE A 9 21.66 -11.92 -6.22
CA ILE A 9 20.88 -11.07 -5.32
C ILE A 9 19.63 -10.54 -6.03
N LEU A 10 19.78 -9.97 -7.22
CA LEU A 10 18.66 -9.44 -8.00
C LEU A 10 17.63 -10.52 -8.34
N LEU A 11 18.10 -11.73 -8.68
CA LEU A 11 17.24 -12.87 -8.96
C LEU A 11 16.44 -13.29 -7.72
N ILE A 12 17.10 -13.42 -6.56
CA ILE A 12 16.45 -13.79 -5.29
C ILE A 12 15.42 -12.72 -4.91
N GLU A 13 15.79 -11.44 -4.94
CA GLU A 13 14.87 -10.35 -4.62
C GLU A 13 13.70 -10.26 -5.61
N GLY A 14 13.96 -10.49 -6.89
CA GLY A 14 12.92 -10.58 -7.92
C GLY A 14 11.93 -11.72 -7.63
N ILE A 15 12.42 -12.92 -7.30
CA ILE A 15 11.58 -14.07 -6.94
C ILE A 15 10.76 -13.77 -5.67
N LEU A 16 11.38 -13.22 -4.62
CA LEU A 16 10.69 -12.86 -3.39
C LEU A 16 9.64 -11.77 -3.63
N GLY A 17 9.97 -10.76 -4.42
CA GLY A 17 9.06 -9.69 -4.80
C GLY A 17 7.82 -10.21 -5.54
N VAL A 18 8.00 -11.09 -6.52
CA VAL A 18 6.89 -11.75 -7.24
C VAL A 18 6.06 -12.61 -6.29
N LEU A 19 6.71 -13.44 -5.48
CA LEU A 19 6.05 -14.39 -4.59
C LEU A 19 5.20 -13.67 -3.55
N PHE A 20 5.77 -12.72 -2.81
CA PHE A 20 5.04 -12.01 -1.77
C PHE A 20 3.87 -11.20 -2.34
N ASN A 21 4.09 -10.49 -3.44
CA ASN A 21 3.00 -9.72 -4.06
C ASN A 21 1.87 -10.60 -4.59
N SER A 22 2.20 -11.78 -5.13
CA SER A 22 1.20 -12.77 -5.55
C SER A 22 0.41 -13.32 -4.37
N ILE A 23 1.10 -13.68 -3.28
CA ILE A 23 0.45 -14.15 -2.05
C ILE A 23 -0.48 -13.07 -1.49
N VAL A 24 -0.03 -11.82 -1.40
CA VAL A 24 -0.84 -10.70 -0.90
C VAL A 24 -2.04 -10.45 -1.79
N PHE A 25 -1.87 -10.47 -3.12
CA PHE A 25 -2.98 -10.36 -4.06
C PHE A 25 -4.05 -11.43 -3.78
N LEU A 26 -3.62 -12.69 -3.65
CA LEU A 26 -4.51 -13.82 -3.40
C LEU A 26 -5.21 -13.72 -2.04
N ILE A 27 -4.49 -13.29 -1.00
CA ILE A 27 -5.06 -13.02 0.34
C ILE A 27 -6.16 -11.96 0.23
N ILE A 28 -5.88 -10.80 -0.39
CA ILE A 28 -6.86 -9.71 -0.53
C ILE A 28 -8.04 -10.14 -1.42
N HIS A 29 -7.78 -10.99 -2.42
CA HIS A 29 -8.81 -11.51 -3.31
C HIS A 29 -9.78 -12.47 -2.58
N TRP A 30 -9.25 -13.42 -1.82
CA TRP A 30 -10.06 -14.47 -1.18
C TRP A 30 -10.58 -14.10 0.21
N ILE A 31 -9.90 -13.21 0.91
CA ILE A 31 -10.30 -12.72 2.23
C ILE A 31 -10.68 -11.24 2.07
N PRO A 32 -11.91 -10.93 1.62
CA PRO A 32 -12.29 -9.54 1.39
C PRO A 32 -12.22 -8.73 2.70
N PRO A 33 -11.80 -7.46 2.65
CA PRO A 33 -11.78 -6.61 3.83
C PRO A 33 -13.19 -6.46 4.42
N LYS A 34 -13.27 -6.31 5.75
CA LYS A 34 -14.53 -6.17 6.49
C LYS A 34 -15.41 -5.03 5.95
N PHE A 35 -14.79 -3.98 5.44
CA PHE A 35 -15.46 -2.87 4.78
C PHE A 35 -15.06 -2.85 3.30
N LYS A 36 -16.05 -2.79 2.40
CA LYS A 36 -15.80 -2.55 0.98
C LYS A 36 -15.18 -1.15 0.84
N ASN A 37 -13.85 -1.12 0.77
CA ASN A 37 -13.06 0.09 0.65
C ASN A 37 -12.40 0.11 -0.73
N GLU A 38 -12.59 1.21 -1.48
CA GLU A 38 -11.94 1.43 -2.77
C GLU A 38 -10.42 1.37 -2.65
N PHE A 39 -9.85 1.84 -1.53
CA PHE A 39 -8.42 1.73 -1.25
C PHE A 39 -7.93 0.28 -1.22
N ALA A 40 -8.72 -0.66 -0.69
CA ALA A 40 -8.33 -2.06 -0.68
C ALA A 40 -8.33 -2.67 -2.09
N GLN A 41 -9.19 -2.19 -2.99
CA GLN A 41 -9.13 -2.59 -4.40
C GLN A 41 -7.88 -2.01 -5.08
N ILE A 42 -7.56 -0.73 -4.84
CA ILE A 42 -6.34 -0.10 -5.37
C ILE A 42 -5.12 -0.90 -4.91
N THR A 43 -4.99 -1.12 -3.60
CA THR A 43 -3.89 -1.90 -3.00
C THR A 43 -3.81 -3.30 -3.59
N LYS A 44 -4.95 -4.00 -3.75
CA LYS A 44 -4.99 -5.34 -4.37
C LYS A 44 -4.36 -5.34 -5.77
N TYR A 45 -4.77 -4.43 -6.65
CA TYR A 45 -4.22 -4.44 -8.00
C TYR A 45 -2.80 -3.88 -8.04
N ASN A 46 -2.43 -2.96 -7.14
CA ASN A 46 -1.06 -2.46 -7.04
C ASN A 46 -0.04 -3.57 -6.79
N THR A 47 -0.37 -4.58 -5.97
CA THR A 47 0.56 -5.68 -5.70
C THR A 47 0.88 -6.49 -6.96
N ILE A 48 -0.06 -6.66 -7.91
CA ILE A 48 0.26 -7.30 -9.19
C ILE A 48 1.38 -6.53 -9.91
N PHE A 49 1.34 -5.19 -9.90
CA PHE A 49 2.36 -4.37 -10.54
C PHE A 49 3.69 -4.42 -9.84
N ASP A 50 3.69 -4.35 -8.51
CA ASP A 50 4.91 -4.49 -7.73
C ASP A 50 5.56 -5.87 -8.00
N GLY A 51 4.74 -6.91 -8.18
CA GLY A 51 5.18 -8.23 -8.65
C GLY A 51 5.75 -8.19 -10.08
N LEU A 52 5.07 -7.55 -11.04
CA LEU A 52 5.56 -7.42 -12.42
C LEU A 52 6.85 -6.59 -12.51
N LEU A 53 6.99 -5.56 -11.67
CA LEU A 53 8.20 -4.75 -11.55
C LEU A 53 9.36 -5.60 -11.03
N ALA A 54 9.14 -6.38 -9.96
CA ALA A 54 10.12 -7.32 -9.44
C ALA A 54 10.51 -8.39 -10.47
N PHE A 55 9.53 -8.91 -11.21
CA PHE A 55 9.77 -9.86 -12.31
C PHE A 55 10.61 -9.24 -13.43
N SER A 56 10.29 -8.01 -13.83
CA SER A 56 11.00 -7.28 -14.89
C SER A 56 12.45 -7.01 -14.52
N LEU A 57 12.66 -6.35 -13.37
CA LEU A 57 13.97 -5.86 -12.96
C LEU A 57 14.88 -6.98 -12.41
N GLY A 58 14.32 -7.94 -11.67
CA GLY A 58 15.10 -9.00 -11.02
C GLY A 58 15.29 -10.26 -11.86
N ILE A 59 14.20 -10.80 -12.43
CA ILE A 59 14.21 -12.11 -13.11
C ILE A 59 14.46 -11.96 -14.62
N THR A 60 13.76 -11.01 -15.25
CA THR A 60 13.75 -10.88 -16.70
C THR A 60 15.03 -10.24 -17.20
N GLY A 61 15.39 -9.09 -16.65
CA GLY A 61 16.55 -8.33 -17.10
C GLY A 61 17.79 -8.38 -16.22
N SER A 62 17.62 -8.65 -14.92
CA SER A 62 18.70 -8.59 -13.91
C SER A 62 19.65 -7.41 -14.19
N TYR A 63 19.07 -6.21 -14.31
CA TYR A 63 19.77 -5.06 -14.88
C TYR A 63 20.88 -4.57 -13.96
N ARG A 64 21.92 -3.98 -14.53
CA ARG A 64 22.97 -3.24 -13.85
C ARG A 64 23.23 -1.95 -14.60
N LEU A 65 23.38 -0.85 -13.86
CA LEU A 65 23.81 0.42 -14.44
C LEU A 65 25.31 0.36 -14.73
N ALA A 66 25.69 0.50 -16.00
CA ALA A 66 27.07 0.66 -16.44
C ALA A 66 27.41 2.15 -16.45
N ILE A 67 27.71 2.67 -15.26
CA ILE A 67 28.13 4.05 -15.06
C ILE A 67 29.67 4.09 -15.16
N PRO A 68 30.27 5.07 -15.87
CA PRO A 68 29.73 6.36 -16.35
C PRO A 68 28.95 6.38 -17.67
N TYR A 69 28.90 5.28 -18.42
CA TYR A 69 28.52 5.27 -19.86
C TYR A 69 27.03 5.42 -20.19
N CYS A 70 26.19 5.83 -19.24
CA CYS A 70 24.73 5.70 -19.33
C CYS A 70 24.31 4.33 -19.91
N GLY A 71 25.05 3.26 -19.60
CA GLY A 71 24.81 1.95 -20.16
C GLY A 71 23.94 1.08 -19.23
N ILE A 72 23.29 0.08 -19.82
CA ILE A 72 22.61 -0.97 -19.07
C ILE A 72 23.29 -2.29 -19.43
N VAL A 73 23.90 -2.92 -18.44
CA VAL A 73 24.28 -4.33 -18.53
C VAL A 73 23.08 -5.14 -18.09
N TYR A 74 22.75 -6.18 -18.83
CA TYR A 74 21.62 -7.05 -18.51
C TYR A 74 22.04 -8.51 -18.58
N HIS A 75 21.36 -9.31 -17.76
CA HIS A 75 21.49 -10.76 -17.71
C HIS A 75 20.08 -11.38 -17.68
N GLY A 76 19.94 -12.63 -17.23
CA GLY A 76 18.64 -13.24 -16.97
C GLY A 76 17.94 -13.76 -18.23
N LEU A 77 16.60 -13.68 -18.25
CA LEU A 77 15.79 -14.24 -19.33
C LEU A 77 16.01 -13.53 -20.66
N VAL A 78 16.20 -12.20 -20.65
CA VAL A 78 16.41 -11.43 -21.88
C VAL A 78 17.66 -11.91 -22.62
N LEU A 79 18.76 -12.12 -21.88
CA LEU A 79 19.99 -12.64 -22.47
C LEU A 79 19.80 -14.03 -23.05
N LYS A 80 19.09 -14.92 -22.32
CA LYS A 80 18.78 -16.28 -22.79
C LYS A 80 17.90 -16.30 -24.03
N LEU A 81 17.02 -15.30 -24.18
CA LEU A 81 16.16 -15.14 -25.34
C LEU A 81 16.87 -14.44 -26.51
N ASN A 82 18.06 -13.86 -26.29
CA ASN A 82 18.84 -13.10 -27.26
C ASN A 82 18.06 -11.92 -27.88
N GLU A 83 17.16 -11.29 -27.12
CA GLU A 83 16.29 -10.22 -27.58
C GLU A 83 16.40 -8.98 -26.67
N PRO A 84 17.54 -8.25 -26.66
CA PRO A 84 17.74 -7.01 -25.89
C PRO A 84 16.63 -5.98 -26.12
N LYS A 85 16.04 -6.04 -27.31
CA LYS A 85 14.97 -5.17 -27.79
C LYS A 85 13.71 -5.25 -26.93
N ILE A 86 13.48 -6.33 -26.20
CA ILE A 86 12.31 -6.53 -25.32
C ILE A 86 12.46 -5.78 -23.99
N VAL A 87 13.70 -5.46 -23.57
CA VAL A 87 14.03 -4.85 -22.27
C VAL A 87 13.31 -3.53 -22.06
N ILE A 88 13.56 -2.57 -22.95
CA ILE A 88 13.12 -1.19 -22.78
C ILE A 88 11.59 -1.05 -22.92
N PRO A 89 10.93 -1.75 -23.86
CA PRO A 89 9.48 -1.82 -23.93
C PRO A 89 8.82 -2.42 -22.71
N PHE A 90 9.40 -3.46 -22.12
CA PHE A 90 8.78 -4.16 -21.00
C PHE A 90 8.79 -3.32 -19.72
N THR A 91 9.89 -2.63 -19.42
CA THR A 91 9.93 -1.66 -18.31
C THR A 91 9.05 -0.46 -18.57
N ALA A 92 9.08 0.14 -19.77
CA ALA A 92 8.21 1.25 -20.11
C ALA A 92 6.73 0.88 -19.94
N PHE A 93 6.32 -0.27 -20.48
CA PHE A 93 4.96 -0.81 -20.38
C PHE A 93 4.51 -1.07 -18.93
N ALA A 94 5.39 -1.63 -18.08
CA ALA A 94 5.09 -1.85 -16.68
C ALA A 94 4.77 -0.55 -15.93
N PHE A 95 5.54 0.52 -16.17
CA PHE A 95 5.28 1.84 -15.61
C PHE A 95 3.98 2.46 -16.12
N SER A 96 3.60 2.23 -17.38
CA SER A 96 2.38 2.77 -17.98
C SER A 96 1.11 2.12 -17.43
N ILE A 97 1.14 0.80 -17.21
CA ILE A 97 -0.02 0.09 -16.65
C ILE A 97 -0.23 0.48 -15.17
N LEU A 98 0.84 0.74 -14.41
CA LEU A 98 0.76 1.24 -13.03
C LEU A 98 -0.07 2.54 -12.96
N HIS A 99 0.19 3.48 -13.88
CA HIS A 99 -0.55 4.73 -14.00
C HIS A 99 -2.01 4.51 -14.41
N TRP A 100 -2.25 3.57 -15.34
CA TRP A 100 -3.60 3.24 -15.82
C TRP A 100 -4.50 2.68 -14.71
N ILE A 101 -3.97 1.88 -13.80
CA ILE A 101 -4.76 1.25 -12.73
C ILE A 101 -5.02 2.16 -11.54
N CYS A 102 -4.06 3.02 -11.20
CA CYS A 102 -4.30 4.15 -10.30
C CYS A 102 -5.47 5.03 -10.80
N TYR A 103 -5.72 5.05 -12.11
CA TYR A 103 -6.82 5.77 -12.73
C TYR A 103 -8.14 4.98 -12.78
N VAL A 104 -8.13 3.74 -13.28
CA VAL A 104 -9.36 2.93 -13.45
C VAL A 104 -10.06 2.72 -12.10
N ILE A 105 -9.30 2.56 -11.03
CA ILE A 105 -9.82 2.27 -9.69
C ILE A 105 -10.10 3.55 -8.88
N LYS A 106 -9.64 4.73 -9.33
CA LYS A 106 -9.99 6.00 -8.66
C LYS A 106 -11.51 6.22 -8.71
N PRO A 107 -12.16 6.57 -7.58
CA PRO A 107 -13.58 6.87 -7.54
C PRO A 107 -14.00 7.85 -8.63
N LYS A 108 -15.18 7.62 -9.21
CA LYS A 108 -15.78 8.48 -10.26
C LYS A 108 -15.92 9.95 -9.84
N LEU A 109 -15.89 10.24 -8.54
CA LEU A 109 -16.21 11.55 -7.95
C LEU A 109 -15.17 12.67 -8.15
N HIS A 110 -13.95 12.39 -8.65
CA HIS A 110 -12.89 13.43 -8.67
C HIS A 110 -12.21 13.68 -10.02
N ARG A 111 -12.64 13.05 -11.11
CA ARG A 111 -11.93 13.13 -12.40
C ARG A 111 -12.16 14.50 -13.08
N SER A 112 -11.10 15.31 -13.25
CA SER A 112 -11.14 16.49 -14.12
C SER A 112 -10.74 16.13 -15.56
N TYR A 113 -11.24 16.88 -16.55
CA TYR A 113 -10.88 16.67 -17.97
C TYR A 113 -9.37 16.80 -18.24
N VAL A 114 -8.70 17.68 -17.51
CA VAL A 114 -7.23 17.86 -17.59
C VAL A 114 -6.50 16.59 -17.15
N GLN A 115 -6.96 15.94 -16.07
CA GLN A 115 -6.37 14.69 -15.61
C GLN A 115 -6.53 13.57 -16.63
N TYR A 116 -7.69 13.50 -17.28
CA TYR A 116 -7.96 12.54 -18.33
C TYR A 116 -6.99 12.70 -19.51
N GLY A 117 -6.77 13.95 -19.95
CA GLY A 117 -5.81 14.25 -21.03
C GLY A 117 -4.37 13.85 -20.67
N ILE A 118 -3.90 14.24 -19.48
CA ILE A 118 -2.55 13.88 -19.01
C ILE A 118 -2.39 12.36 -18.86
N GLN A 119 -3.45 11.65 -18.47
CA GLN A 119 -3.38 10.19 -18.30
C GLN A 119 -3.40 9.43 -19.63
N ILE A 120 -4.19 9.87 -20.62
CA ILE A 120 -4.09 9.31 -21.98
C ILE A 120 -2.67 9.50 -22.50
N LEU A 121 -2.10 10.69 -22.28
CA LEU A 121 -0.73 10.98 -22.65
C LEU A 121 0.24 9.98 -21.98
N LEU A 122 0.23 9.87 -20.65
CA LEU A 122 1.15 9.01 -19.89
C LEU A 122 0.95 7.50 -20.14
N CYS A 123 -0.29 7.03 -20.30
CA CYS A 123 -0.59 5.60 -20.35
C CYS A 123 -0.65 5.03 -21.77
N ILE A 124 -0.99 5.85 -22.77
CA ILE A 124 -1.23 5.38 -24.15
C ILE A 124 -0.19 5.95 -25.11
N VAL A 125 0.17 7.23 -24.99
CA VAL A 125 1.04 7.91 -25.96
C VAL A 125 2.51 7.80 -25.58
N MET A 126 2.87 8.13 -24.35
CA MET A 126 4.27 8.11 -23.88
C MET A 126 4.94 6.74 -23.94
N PRO A 127 4.26 5.59 -23.74
CA PRO A 127 4.95 4.30 -23.75
C PRO A 127 5.41 3.89 -25.16
N PRO A 128 4.57 3.93 -26.21
CA PRO A 128 5.03 3.75 -27.59
C PRO A 128 6.09 4.76 -28.00
N VAL A 129 5.96 6.03 -27.59
CA VAL A 129 6.97 7.06 -27.89
C VAL A 129 8.30 6.74 -27.23
N SER A 130 8.28 6.34 -25.95
CA SER A 130 9.48 6.00 -25.20
C SER A 130 10.12 4.73 -25.77
N ILE A 131 9.33 3.73 -26.14
CA ILE A 131 9.78 2.54 -26.87
C ILE A 131 10.48 2.94 -28.17
N TYR A 132 9.77 3.68 -29.02
CA TYR A 132 10.26 4.10 -30.32
C TYR A 132 11.56 4.90 -30.19
N VAL A 133 11.60 5.92 -29.32
CA VAL A 133 12.79 6.72 -29.06
C VAL A 133 13.93 5.83 -28.57
N SER A 134 13.70 4.98 -27.58
CA SER A 134 14.74 4.08 -27.08
C SER A 134 15.33 3.17 -28.17
N TYR A 135 14.51 2.66 -29.09
CA TYR A 135 15.01 1.87 -30.23
C TYR A 135 15.98 2.62 -31.15
N TYR A 136 15.75 3.91 -31.39
CA TYR A 136 16.59 4.71 -32.30
C TYR A 136 17.91 5.18 -31.67
N PHE A 137 18.05 5.13 -30.34
CA PHE A 137 19.23 5.64 -29.62
C PHE A 137 20.05 4.56 -28.90
N ILE A 138 19.71 3.28 -29.09
CA ILE A 138 20.62 2.18 -28.76
C ILE A 138 21.81 2.29 -29.71
N ILE A 139 22.98 2.54 -29.13
CA ILE A 139 24.24 2.49 -29.86
C ILE A 139 24.67 1.04 -29.89
N ASP A 140 24.93 0.51 -31.09
CA ASP A 140 25.57 -0.79 -31.23
C ASP A 140 26.96 -0.69 -30.61
N PRO A 141 27.25 -1.46 -29.54
CA PRO A 141 28.54 -1.42 -28.88
C PRO A 141 29.68 -1.57 -29.90
N SER A 142 29.55 -2.45 -30.89
CA SER A 142 30.59 -2.75 -31.89
C SER A 142 31.00 -1.55 -32.75
N THR A 143 30.11 -0.56 -32.88
CA THR A 143 30.35 0.66 -33.67
C THR A 143 31.10 1.74 -32.91
N VAL A 144 31.26 1.60 -31.59
CA VAL A 144 31.96 2.58 -30.77
C VAL A 144 33.47 2.31 -30.85
N PRO A 145 34.30 3.28 -31.30
CA PRO A 145 35.72 3.06 -31.47
C PRO A 145 36.38 2.70 -30.13
N GLU A 146 37.19 1.63 -30.12
CA GLU A 146 37.89 1.09 -28.94
C GLU A 146 38.80 2.09 -28.20
N ARG A 147 39.02 3.30 -28.74
CA ARG A 147 39.92 4.31 -28.16
C ARG A 147 39.34 5.05 -26.95
N GLU A 148 38.06 4.92 -26.64
CA GLU A 148 37.56 5.31 -25.32
C GLU A 148 37.91 4.19 -24.33
N PHE A 149 39.07 4.35 -23.67
CA PHE A 149 39.67 3.40 -22.72
C PHE A 149 38.66 2.76 -21.74
N GLU A 150 37.61 3.48 -21.37
CA GLU A 150 36.66 3.04 -20.36
C GLU A 150 35.45 2.21 -20.93
N ILE A 151 35.27 2.10 -22.27
CA ILE A 151 34.36 1.10 -22.90
C ILE A 151 35.00 -0.29 -22.95
N LEU A 152 36.31 -0.35 -23.24
CA LEU A 152 37.09 -1.59 -23.18
C LEU A 152 37.02 -2.19 -21.76
N ASP A 153 37.02 -1.35 -20.73
CA ASP A 153 36.90 -1.79 -19.34
C ASP A 153 35.54 -2.42 -19.03
N ILE A 154 34.45 -1.88 -19.59
CA ILE A 154 33.11 -2.50 -19.45
C ILE A 154 33.08 -3.87 -20.12
N ARG A 155 33.54 -3.99 -21.36
CA ARG A 155 33.55 -5.27 -22.08
C ARG A 155 34.45 -6.32 -21.41
N ARG A 156 35.57 -5.89 -20.81
CA ARG A 156 36.45 -6.78 -20.03
C ARG A 156 35.77 -7.26 -18.75
N MET A 157 35.00 -6.39 -18.10
CA MET A 157 34.28 -6.72 -16.86
C MET A 157 33.02 -7.56 -17.13
N TYR A 158 32.38 -7.38 -18.30
CA TYR A 158 31.15 -8.05 -18.71
C TYR A 158 31.33 -8.66 -20.11
N PRO A 159 31.88 -9.89 -20.21
CA PRO A 159 32.07 -10.55 -21.49
C PRO A 159 30.71 -10.86 -22.16
N GLU A 160 30.65 -10.65 -23.48
CA GLU A 160 29.41 -10.78 -24.29
C GLU A 160 28.79 -12.19 -24.24
N ASP A 161 29.60 -13.21 -23.99
CA ASP A 161 29.14 -14.60 -23.82
C ASP A 161 28.21 -14.78 -22.61
N ASN A 162 28.34 -13.91 -21.61
CA ASN A 162 27.62 -14.00 -20.34
C ASN A 162 26.72 -12.79 -20.04
N TYR A 163 26.89 -11.69 -20.77
CA TYR A 163 26.21 -10.44 -20.50
C TYR A 163 25.83 -9.71 -21.77
N GLY A 164 24.65 -9.10 -21.75
CA GLY A 164 24.25 -8.18 -22.79
C GLY A 164 24.51 -6.74 -22.37
N ILE A 165 24.93 -5.90 -23.31
CA ILE A 165 25.25 -4.49 -23.06
C ILE A 165 24.38 -3.63 -23.98
N ILE A 166 23.67 -2.68 -23.39
CA ILE A 166 22.96 -1.62 -24.09
C ILE A 166 23.67 -0.31 -23.76
N LEU A 167 24.30 0.31 -24.77
CA LEU A 167 24.86 1.65 -24.63
C LEU A 167 23.83 2.67 -25.11
N LEU A 168 23.62 3.71 -24.31
CA LEU A 168 22.72 4.80 -24.66
C LEU A 168 23.54 6.02 -25.06
N ASN A 169 23.07 6.76 -26.05
CA ASN A 169 23.69 8.03 -26.42
C ASN A 169 23.52 9.07 -25.30
N CYS A 170 24.59 9.34 -24.53
CA CYS A 170 24.58 10.34 -23.45
C CYS A 170 24.65 11.79 -23.95
N ASN A 171 24.63 12.06 -25.26
CA ASN A 171 24.60 13.44 -25.75
C ASN A 171 23.33 14.13 -25.21
N MET A 172 23.50 15.28 -24.55
CA MET A 172 22.40 16.07 -23.98
C MET A 172 21.41 16.55 -25.05
N ASN A 173 21.87 16.69 -26.29
CA ASN A 173 21.02 17.02 -27.44
C ASN A 173 20.40 15.78 -28.10
N SER A 174 20.65 14.58 -27.57
CA SER A 174 20.02 13.37 -28.08
C SER A 174 18.51 13.42 -27.81
N PRO A 175 17.67 13.03 -28.78
CA PRO A 175 16.23 12.95 -28.57
C PRO A 175 15.82 11.97 -27.44
N PHE A 176 16.68 11.02 -27.07
CA PHE A 176 16.50 10.18 -25.88
C PHE A 176 16.52 11.00 -24.59
N ILE A 177 17.56 11.80 -24.35
CA ILE A 177 17.67 12.65 -23.16
C ILE A 177 16.55 13.68 -23.12
N ILE A 178 16.20 14.27 -24.27
CA ILE A 178 15.07 15.21 -24.39
C ILE A 178 13.75 14.51 -24.03
N SER A 179 13.51 13.30 -24.53
CA SER A 179 12.30 12.51 -24.23
C SER A 179 12.21 12.13 -22.75
N MET A 180 13.31 11.67 -22.15
CA MET A 180 13.43 11.44 -20.70
C MET A 180 13.12 12.71 -19.91
N GLY A 181 13.67 13.86 -20.30
CA GLY A 181 13.42 15.14 -19.65
C GLY A 181 11.94 15.56 -19.73
N ILE A 182 11.31 15.40 -20.90
CA ILE A 182 9.87 15.67 -21.08
C ILE A 182 9.03 14.72 -20.21
N ASN A 183 9.36 13.43 -20.15
CA ASN A 183 8.70 12.45 -19.28
C ASN A 183 8.77 12.88 -17.81
N ILE A 184 9.97 13.15 -17.30
CA ILE A 184 10.20 13.57 -15.91
C ILE A 184 9.43 14.87 -15.62
N LEU A 185 9.51 15.86 -16.51
CA LEU A 185 8.79 17.12 -16.36
C LEU A 185 7.27 16.92 -16.32
N THR A 186 6.74 16.06 -17.19
CA THR A 186 5.30 15.73 -17.22
C THR A 186 4.86 15.08 -15.92
N GLU A 187 5.65 14.17 -15.37
CA GLU A 187 5.40 13.55 -14.06
C GLU A 187 5.43 14.57 -12.92
N ILE A 188 6.42 15.48 -12.91
CA ILE A 188 6.51 16.55 -11.91
C ILE A 188 5.27 17.46 -11.97
N ILE A 189 4.86 17.87 -13.18
CA ILE A 189 3.66 18.68 -13.39
C ILE A 189 2.42 17.93 -12.91
N PHE A 190 2.31 16.64 -13.24
CA PHE A 190 1.20 15.82 -12.79
C PHE A 190 1.14 15.73 -11.26
N LEU A 191 2.27 15.45 -10.60
CA LEU A 191 2.36 15.41 -9.14
C LEU A 191 2.01 16.76 -8.50
N ALA A 192 2.47 17.87 -9.07
CA ALA A 192 2.13 19.21 -8.60
C ALA A 192 0.62 19.48 -8.71
N ILE A 193 0.00 19.11 -9.84
CA ILE A 193 -1.45 19.23 -10.04
C ILE A 193 -2.20 18.35 -9.04
N GLN A 194 -1.77 17.10 -8.82
CA GLN A 194 -2.39 16.23 -7.81
C GLN A 194 -2.24 16.83 -6.40
N GLY A 195 -1.09 17.38 -6.07
CA GLY A 195 -0.84 18.06 -4.80
C GLY A 195 -1.80 19.24 -4.59
N VAL A 196 -1.87 20.15 -5.55
CA VAL A 196 -2.73 21.36 -5.41
C VAL A 196 -4.21 21.01 -5.44
N VAL A 197 -4.64 20.16 -6.37
CA VAL A 197 -6.08 19.90 -6.59
C VAL A 197 -6.65 18.94 -5.56
N TYR A 198 -5.88 17.95 -5.11
CA TYR A 198 -6.37 16.90 -4.21
C TYR A 198 -5.81 17.05 -2.81
N TRP A 199 -4.49 17.11 -2.65
CA TRP A 199 -3.88 17.08 -1.32
C TRP A 199 -4.27 18.30 -0.49
N VAL A 200 -4.20 19.51 -1.05
CA VAL A 200 -4.58 20.74 -0.33
C VAL A 200 -6.06 20.71 0.08
N LYS A 201 -6.96 20.33 -0.82
CA LYS A 201 -8.40 20.23 -0.50
C LYS A 201 -8.67 19.19 0.57
N LEU A 202 -8.02 18.04 0.48
CA LEU A 202 -8.14 16.96 1.46
C LEU A 202 -7.67 17.43 2.84
N GLU A 203 -6.51 18.08 2.92
CA GLU A 203 -5.97 18.61 4.19
C GLU A 203 -6.89 19.67 4.80
N ASN A 204 -7.45 20.57 3.98
CA ASN A 204 -8.37 21.59 4.47
C ASN A 204 -9.66 20.96 5.02
N SER A 205 -10.30 20.07 4.26
CA SER A 205 -11.49 19.35 4.75
C SER A 205 -11.17 18.51 5.99
N PHE A 206 -9.97 17.92 6.03
CA PHE A 206 -9.52 17.15 7.18
C PHE A 206 -9.29 18.01 8.43
N ALA A 207 -8.72 19.20 8.27
CA ALA A 207 -8.54 20.18 9.35
C ALA A 207 -9.90 20.60 9.94
N GLU A 208 -10.87 20.93 9.09
CA GLU A 208 -12.23 21.28 9.51
C GLU A 208 -12.91 20.14 10.29
N LEU A 209 -12.78 18.90 9.83
CA LEU A 209 -13.35 17.74 10.51
C LEU A 209 -12.65 17.48 11.87
N LEU A 210 -11.33 17.73 11.95
CA LEU A 210 -10.59 17.61 13.19
C LEU A 210 -10.93 18.69 14.22
N GLU A 211 -11.34 19.87 13.80
CA GLU A 211 -11.81 20.93 14.70
C GLU A 211 -13.16 20.58 15.32
N LYS A 212 -14.03 19.92 14.56
CA LYS A 212 -15.38 19.49 15.00
C LYS A 212 -15.36 18.20 15.85
N ALA A 213 -14.25 17.47 15.88
CA ALA A 213 -14.15 16.19 16.57
C ALA A 213 -13.78 16.33 18.06
N MET A 214 -14.28 15.41 18.89
CA MET A 214 -13.89 15.32 20.31
C MET A 214 -12.36 15.10 20.46
N PRO A 215 -11.71 15.61 21.54
CA PRO A 215 -10.26 15.55 21.69
C PRO A 215 -9.65 14.14 21.59
N GLN A 216 -10.29 13.14 22.19
CA GLN A 216 -9.84 11.74 22.11
C GLN A 216 -9.93 11.18 20.69
N THR A 217 -10.96 11.57 19.95
CA THR A 217 -11.16 11.19 18.55
C THR A 217 -10.15 11.89 17.65
N LYS A 218 -9.89 13.17 17.89
CA LYS A 218 -8.86 13.97 17.21
C LYS A 218 -7.47 13.34 17.32
N LEU A 219 -7.08 12.90 18.53
CA LEU A 219 -5.80 12.21 18.74
C LEU A 219 -5.73 10.91 17.93
N LYS A 220 -6.77 10.07 18.03
CA LYS A 220 -6.82 8.78 17.32
C LYS A 220 -6.77 8.94 15.81
N ILE A 221 -7.50 9.91 15.26
CA ILE A 221 -7.50 10.22 13.84
C ILE A 221 -6.11 10.72 13.40
N LYS A 222 -5.49 11.66 14.11
CA LYS A 222 -4.14 12.16 13.80
C LYS A 222 -3.10 11.03 13.80
N THR A 223 -3.11 10.17 14.83
CA THR A 223 -2.19 9.03 14.90
C THR A 223 -2.40 8.06 13.74
N ASN A 224 -3.64 7.77 13.36
CA ASN A 224 -3.93 6.89 12.23
C ASN A 224 -3.46 7.48 10.91
N ILE A 225 -3.60 8.78 10.68
CA ILE A 225 -3.12 9.43 9.46
C ILE A 225 -1.61 9.46 9.39
N ILE A 226 -0.91 9.76 10.48
CA ILE A 226 0.55 9.68 10.52
C ILE A 226 1.00 8.26 10.16
N LYS A 227 0.36 7.23 10.72
CA LYS A 227 0.63 5.83 10.37
C LYS A 227 0.38 5.57 8.89
N LEU A 228 -0.76 5.95 8.34
CA LEU A 228 -1.08 5.76 6.91
C LEU A 228 -0.07 6.47 6.00
N ARG A 229 0.35 7.69 6.34
CA ARG A 229 1.38 8.43 5.61
C ARG A 229 2.73 7.72 5.65
N LEU A 230 3.16 7.25 6.82
CA LEU A 230 4.40 6.47 6.97
C LEU A 230 4.37 5.19 6.13
N ILE A 231 3.24 4.49 6.15
CA ILE A 231 3.05 3.26 5.38
C ILE A 231 3.14 3.51 3.87
N ALA A 232 2.66 4.65 3.39
CA ALA A 232 2.78 5.03 1.98
C ALA A 232 4.16 5.60 1.62
N LEU A 233 4.78 6.35 2.54
CA LEU A 233 6.02 7.09 2.31
C LEU A 233 7.26 6.18 2.33
N VAL A 234 7.32 5.21 3.26
CA VAL A 234 8.48 4.32 3.40
C VAL A 234 8.77 3.54 2.11
N PRO A 235 7.77 2.89 1.47
CA PRO A 235 8.00 2.20 0.20
C PRO A 235 8.47 3.15 -0.92
N LEU A 236 7.89 4.35 -1.00
CA LEU A 236 8.29 5.36 -2.00
C LEU A 236 9.76 5.80 -1.81
N ILE A 237 10.18 6.02 -0.58
CA ILE A 237 11.57 6.38 -0.25
C ILE A 237 12.51 5.25 -0.68
N LEU A 238 12.18 4.00 -0.36
CA LEU A 238 13.00 2.84 -0.75
C LEU A 238 13.14 2.68 -2.26
N MET A 239 12.12 3.04 -3.03
CA MET A 239 12.17 3.00 -4.49
C MET A 239 13.01 4.14 -5.07
N VAL A 240 12.77 5.39 -4.65
CA VAL A 240 13.30 6.61 -5.30
C VAL A 240 14.68 7.01 -4.76
N THR A 241 14.91 6.89 -3.45
CA THR A 241 16.12 7.38 -2.81
C THR A 241 17.40 6.71 -3.34
N PRO A 242 17.47 5.39 -3.55
CA PRO A 242 18.67 4.77 -4.12
C PRO A 242 19.03 5.32 -5.50
N MET A 243 18.03 5.54 -6.36
CA MET A 243 18.22 6.14 -7.67
C MET A 243 18.68 7.59 -7.57
N GLY A 244 18.06 8.39 -6.69
CA GLY A 244 18.43 9.78 -6.47
C GLY A 244 19.85 9.93 -5.92
N ILE A 245 20.25 9.08 -4.97
CA ILE A 245 21.63 9.04 -4.45
C ILE A 245 22.60 8.73 -5.57
N ALA A 246 22.35 7.70 -6.38
CA ALA A 246 23.23 7.38 -7.50
C ALA A 246 23.34 8.52 -8.51
N PHE A 247 22.23 9.16 -8.87
CA PHE A 247 22.24 10.28 -9.80
C PHE A 247 23.04 11.47 -9.26
N ILE A 248 22.85 11.85 -8.00
CA ILE A 248 23.60 12.93 -7.36
C ILE A 248 25.09 12.57 -7.26
N SER A 249 25.41 11.36 -6.80
CA SER A 249 26.79 10.90 -6.63
C SER A 249 27.56 10.89 -7.93
N TYR A 250 26.97 10.40 -9.02
CA TYR A 250 27.65 10.32 -10.32
C TYR A 250 27.53 11.58 -11.17
N GLY A 251 26.46 12.36 -11.02
CA GLY A 251 26.24 13.58 -11.79
C GLY A 251 26.95 14.80 -11.19
N LEU A 252 26.93 14.94 -9.87
CA LEU A 252 27.42 16.15 -9.18
C LEU A 252 28.68 15.90 -8.36
N LEU A 253 28.86 14.69 -7.81
CA LEU A 253 29.93 14.41 -6.85
C LEU A 253 31.04 13.50 -7.39
N ARG A 254 31.01 13.14 -8.68
CA ARG A 254 31.94 12.16 -9.29
C ARG A 254 33.41 12.54 -9.09
N GLU A 255 33.74 13.83 -9.20
CA GLU A 255 35.11 14.33 -9.05
C GLU A 255 35.60 14.31 -7.59
N TYR A 256 34.67 14.30 -6.63
CA TYR A 256 34.96 14.39 -5.20
C TYR A 256 34.90 13.04 -4.48
N LEU A 257 34.28 12.03 -5.09
CA LEU A 257 34.10 10.70 -4.50
C LEU A 257 35.10 9.71 -5.06
N TYR A 258 35.63 8.85 -4.17
CA TYR A 258 36.46 7.73 -4.60
C TYR A 258 35.67 6.76 -5.49
N LYS A 259 36.31 6.25 -6.55
CA LYS A 259 35.72 5.26 -7.48
C LYS A 259 35.05 4.08 -6.76
N VAL A 260 35.69 3.56 -5.70
CA VAL A 260 35.15 2.46 -4.90
C VAL A 260 33.78 2.80 -4.28
N VAL A 261 33.59 4.03 -3.82
CA VAL A 261 32.32 4.49 -3.23
C VAL A 261 31.25 4.62 -4.32
N LEU A 262 31.61 5.19 -5.46
CA LEU A 262 30.72 5.29 -6.62
C LEU A 262 30.26 3.90 -7.08
N ASP A 263 31.19 2.97 -7.27
CA ASP A 263 30.90 1.60 -7.69
C ASP A 263 30.01 0.86 -6.68
N MET A 264 30.23 1.09 -5.38
CA MET A 264 29.38 0.57 -4.32
C MET A 264 27.94 1.13 -4.46
N ILE A 265 27.79 2.45 -4.64
CA ILE A 265 26.49 3.09 -4.82
C ILE A 265 25.78 2.51 -6.04
N ALA A 266 26.43 2.45 -7.20
CA ALA A 266 25.86 1.84 -8.42
C ALA A 266 25.41 0.39 -8.20
N SER A 267 26.22 -0.40 -7.48
CA SER A 267 25.92 -1.80 -7.17
C SER A 267 24.80 -1.99 -6.13
N LEU A 268 24.36 -0.94 -5.45
CA LEU A 268 23.28 -1.01 -4.47
C LEU A 268 21.96 -0.43 -4.97
N VAL A 269 21.96 0.36 -6.05
CA VAL A 269 20.75 1.03 -6.56
C VAL A 269 19.61 0.06 -6.79
N LEU A 270 19.81 -0.92 -7.68
CA LEU A 270 18.75 -1.83 -8.07
C LEU A 270 18.37 -2.83 -6.97
N PRO A 271 19.32 -3.43 -6.22
CA PRO A 271 18.94 -4.28 -5.10
C PRO A 271 18.11 -3.55 -4.05
N VAL A 272 18.53 -2.36 -3.63
CA VAL A 272 17.76 -1.58 -2.64
C VAL A 272 16.41 -1.16 -3.22
N SER A 273 16.34 -0.75 -4.49
CA SER A 273 15.05 -0.47 -5.15
C SER A 273 14.17 -1.72 -5.29
N LEU A 274 14.72 -2.93 -5.40
CA LEU A 274 13.98 -4.20 -5.43
C LEU A 274 13.50 -4.67 -4.05
N SER A 275 14.03 -4.11 -2.97
CA SER A 275 13.46 -4.31 -1.64
C SER A 275 12.07 -3.66 -1.49
N TYR A 276 11.74 -2.64 -2.32
CA TYR A 276 10.43 -1.99 -2.37
C TYR A 276 9.26 -2.97 -2.56
N PRO A 277 9.17 -3.76 -3.65
CA PRO A 277 8.04 -4.65 -3.88
C PRO A 277 7.90 -5.69 -2.76
N ILE A 278 9.00 -6.13 -2.16
CA ILE A 278 8.99 -7.03 -0.99
C ILE A 278 8.35 -6.34 0.21
N ILE A 279 8.86 -5.18 0.61
CA ILE A 279 8.41 -4.45 1.80
C ILE A 279 6.98 -3.91 1.62
N ASN A 280 6.64 -3.43 0.43
CA ASN A 280 5.31 -2.89 0.12
C ASN A 280 4.22 -3.96 0.28
N SER A 281 4.52 -5.23 -0.01
CA SER A 281 3.57 -6.33 0.15
C SER A 281 3.10 -6.50 1.62
N PHE A 282 4.00 -6.37 2.60
CA PHE A 282 3.65 -6.40 4.02
C PHE A 282 2.81 -5.20 4.43
N PHE A 283 3.15 -4.02 3.92
CA PHE A 283 2.39 -2.80 4.15
C PHE A 283 0.99 -2.87 3.52
N ALA A 284 0.84 -3.50 2.36
CA ALA A 284 -0.45 -3.72 1.71
C ALA A 284 -1.39 -4.57 2.58
N ILE A 285 -0.92 -5.69 3.16
CA ILE A 285 -1.71 -6.47 4.13
C ILE A 285 -2.14 -5.59 5.30
N TYR A 286 -1.19 -4.85 5.88
CA TYR A 286 -1.47 -3.99 7.02
C TYR A 286 -2.52 -2.92 6.67
N GLN A 287 -2.44 -2.28 5.50
CA GLN A 287 -3.40 -1.28 5.05
C GLN A 287 -4.80 -1.85 4.90
N VAL A 288 -4.92 -3.05 4.32
CA VAL A 288 -6.22 -3.66 4.00
C VAL A 288 -6.92 -4.20 5.24
N TYR A 289 -6.21 -4.90 6.11
CA TYR A 289 -6.84 -5.56 7.26
C TYR A 289 -6.73 -4.76 8.56
N GLY A 290 -5.66 -3.98 8.71
CA GLY A 290 -5.22 -3.42 9.98
C GLY A 290 -4.92 -4.51 11.01
N PHE A 291 -4.01 -4.27 11.95
CA PHE A 291 -4.07 -5.01 13.21
C PHE A 291 -5.23 -4.44 14.03
N ASN A 292 -6.46 -4.72 13.60
CA ASN A 292 -7.58 -4.56 14.51
C ASN A 292 -7.33 -5.53 15.66
N LYS A 293 -7.21 -4.99 16.88
CA LYS A 293 -7.39 -5.80 18.08
C LYS A 293 -8.64 -6.66 17.85
N PRO A 294 -8.59 -7.97 18.12
CA PRO A 294 -9.70 -8.87 17.86
C PRO A 294 -10.96 -8.19 18.37
N THR A 295 -11.89 -7.90 17.46
CA THR A 295 -13.19 -7.36 17.85
C THR A 295 -13.72 -8.36 18.86
N SER A 296 -14.02 -7.90 20.08
CA SER A 296 -14.47 -8.73 21.20
C SER A 296 -15.36 -9.87 20.67
N LYS A 297 -14.95 -11.13 20.87
CA LYS A 297 -15.73 -12.31 20.44
C LYS A 297 -17.19 -12.21 20.88
N ALA A 298 -17.45 -11.50 21.98
CA ALA A 298 -18.79 -11.24 22.48
C ALA A 298 -19.66 -10.42 21.51
N ILE A 299 -19.12 -9.35 20.90
CA ILE A 299 -19.88 -8.55 19.91
C ILE A 299 -20.17 -9.37 18.66
N ILE A 300 -19.21 -10.15 18.17
CA ILE A 300 -19.40 -11.01 16.99
C ILE A 300 -20.46 -12.08 17.27
N ASN A 301 -20.43 -12.71 18.45
CA ASN A 301 -21.39 -13.74 18.83
C ASN A 301 -22.81 -13.18 18.98
N ILE A 302 -22.98 -11.96 19.52
CA ILE A 302 -24.29 -11.31 19.62
C ILE A 302 -24.81 -10.89 18.24
N MET A 303 -23.96 -10.29 17.40
CA MET A 303 -24.36 -9.87 16.05
C MET A 303 -24.73 -11.06 15.15
N ALA A 304 -24.13 -12.24 15.37
CA ALA A 304 -24.52 -13.47 14.69
C ALA A 304 -25.94 -13.95 15.05
N LEU A 305 -26.47 -13.52 16.19
CA LEU A 305 -27.84 -13.83 16.64
C LEU A 305 -28.88 -12.84 16.11
N PHE A 306 -28.45 -11.75 15.46
CA PHE A 306 -29.37 -10.75 14.91
C PHE A 306 -30.08 -11.32 13.66
N PRO A 307 -31.41 -11.15 13.55
CA PRO A 307 -32.13 -11.45 12.32
C PRO A 307 -31.50 -10.71 11.13
N ARG A 308 -31.36 -11.37 9.98
CA ARG A 308 -30.73 -10.78 8.78
C ARG A 308 -31.46 -9.53 8.25
N ASN A 309 -32.72 -9.34 8.64
CA ASN A 309 -33.58 -8.23 8.23
C ASN A 309 -33.75 -7.16 9.33
N LEU A 310 -32.92 -7.19 10.37
CA LEU A 310 -33.04 -6.27 11.51
C LEU A 310 -32.54 -4.86 11.11
N HIS A 311 -33.47 -3.93 10.92
CA HIS A 311 -33.15 -2.58 10.45
C HIS A 311 -32.94 -1.58 11.61
N THR A 312 -33.61 -1.80 12.74
CA THR A 312 -33.58 -0.92 13.91
C THR A 312 -33.65 -1.75 15.19
N PHE A 313 -32.74 -1.50 16.14
CA PHE A 313 -32.77 -2.14 17.46
C PHE A 313 -32.27 -1.17 18.55
N PRO A 314 -32.96 -1.05 19.68
CA PRO A 314 -32.50 -0.29 20.84
C PRO A 314 -31.37 -1.01 21.57
N ARG A 315 -30.33 -0.25 21.91
CA ARG A 315 -29.27 -0.65 22.82
C ARG A 315 -29.44 0.08 24.15
N HIS A 316 -29.41 -0.67 25.25
CA HIS A 316 -29.34 -0.08 26.59
C HIS A 316 -27.89 0.34 26.87
N GLU A 317 -27.56 1.60 26.58
CA GLU A 317 -26.22 2.16 26.82
C GLU A 317 -25.91 2.33 28.31
N LEU A 318 -26.91 2.76 29.09
CA LEU A 318 -26.75 3.02 30.52
C LEU A 318 -28.03 2.66 31.28
N ILE A 319 -27.88 1.82 32.29
CA ILE A 319 -28.91 1.54 33.29
C ILE A 319 -28.33 1.95 34.63
N PHE A 320 -28.92 2.97 35.25
CA PHE A 320 -28.51 3.47 36.55
C PHE A 320 -29.72 3.55 37.47
N ALA A 321 -29.55 3.06 38.69
CA ALA A 321 -30.50 3.22 39.77
C ALA A 321 -29.75 3.70 41.00
N GLN A 322 -30.34 4.64 41.76
CA GLN A 322 -29.79 5.02 43.05
C GLN A 322 -29.73 3.80 43.99
N PRO A 323 -28.70 3.71 44.85
CA PRO A 323 -28.64 2.68 45.88
C PRO A 323 -29.93 2.65 46.71
N ASN A 324 -30.31 1.46 47.20
CA ASN A 324 -31.48 1.20 48.08
C ASN A 324 -32.87 1.16 47.44
N TYR A 325 -33.06 1.55 46.18
CA TYR A 325 -34.39 1.58 45.58
C TYR A 325 -34.82 0.29 44.86
N GLY A 326 -33.92 -0.64 44.57
CA GLY A 326 -34.27 -1.95 43.96
C GLY A 326 -34.94 -1.89 42.57
N VAL A 327 -34.97 -0.73 41.92
CA VAL A 327 -35.77 -0.46 40.70
C VAL A 327 -35.07 -0.81 39.38
N GLY A 328 -33.84 -1.30 39.40
CA GLY A 328 -33.05 -1.51 38.18
C GLY A 328 -33.73 -2.39 37.11
N HIS A 329 -34.47 -3.43 37.54
CA HIS A 329 -35.22 -4.29 36.63
C HIS A 329 -36.40 -3.54 35.98
N ARG A 330 -37.17 -2.75 36.75
CA ARG A 330 -38.28 -1.95 36.22
C ARG A 330 -37.82 -0.94 35.16
N ILE A 331 -36.65 -0.32 35.36
CA ILE A 331 -36.06 0.59 34.36
C ILE A 331 -35.77 -0.14 33.04
N CYS A 332 -35.30 -1.39 33.12
CA CYS A 332 -35.03 -2.19 31.92
C CYS A 332 -36.33 -2.60 31.20
N ASP A 333 -37.34 -3.02 31.96
CA ASP A 333 -38.59 -3.59 31.44
C ASP A 333 -39.54 -2.49 30.94
N GLU A 334 -39.90 -1.54 31.80
CA GLU A 334 -40.91 -0.52 31.47
C GLU A 334 -40.38 0.43 30.39
N GLY A 335 -39.10 0.78 30.45
CA GLY A 335 -38.47 1.66 29.47
C GLY A 335 -38.48 1.06 28.07
N ILE A 336 -38.15 -0.24 27.94
CA ILE A 336 -38.09 -0.88 26.63
C ILE A 336 -39.47 -1.21 26.09
N ASP A 337 -40.40 -1.64 26.94
CA ASP A 337 -41.77 -1.93 26.55
C ASP A 337 -42.48 -0.65 26.05
N MET A 338 -42.20 0.51 26.66
CA MET A 338 -42.69 1.80 26.15
C MET A 338 -42.18 2.13 24.74
N VAL A 339 -40.92 1.79 24.44
CA VAL A 339 -40.30 2.04 23.13
C VAL A 339 -40.85 1.06 22.09
N VAL A 340 -40.89 -0.23 22.41
CA VAL A 340 -41.44 -1.29 21.55
C VAL A 340 -42.92 -1.04 21.23
N LYS A 341 -43.70 -0.58 22.20
CA LYS A 341 -45.11 -0.21 21.99
C LYS A 341 -45.28 0.94 20.99
N LYS A 342 -44.32 1.87 20.91
CA LYS A 342 -44.34 3.00 19.99
C LYS A 342 -43.73 2.67 18.62
N ILE A 343 -42.83 1.69 18.56
CA ILE A 343 -42.12 1.28 17.34
C ILE A 343 -42.22 -0.26 17.25
N PRO A 344 -43.35 -0.79 16.75
CA PRO A 344 -43.62 -2.22 16.71
C PRO A 344 -42.62 -3.01 15.84
N GLU A 345 -41.86 -2.32 14.99
CA GLU A 345 -40.79 -2.89 14.15
C GLU A 345 -39.56 -3.33 14.96
N ILE A 346 -39.47 -2.94 16.24
CA ILE A 346 -38.40 -3.39 17.12
C ILE A 346 -38.65 -4.86 17.49
N GLN A 347 -37.88 -5.75 16.86
CA GLN A 347 -37.92 -7.19 17.11
C GLN A 347 -36.88 -7.63 18.16
N PHE A 348 -35.98 -6.73 18.54
CA PHE A 348 -34.76 -7.11 19.25
C PHE A 348 -34.21 -5.94 20.07
N SER A 349 -33.74 -6.21 21.29
CA SER A 349 -32.97 -5.26 22.10
C SER A 349 -31.76 -5.94 22.71
N TRP A 350 -30.69 -5.18 22.97
CA TRP A 350 -29.49 -5.71 23.64
C TRP A 350 -28.88 -4.74 24.64
N ALA A 351 -28.12 -5.32 25.57
CA ALA A 351 -27.41 -4.61 26.63
C ALA A 351 -26.09 -5.31 26.98
N GLU A 352 -25.18 -4.58 27.61
CA GLU A 352 -23.96 -5.12 28.20
C GLU A 352 -24.06 -5.03 29.73
N ALA A 353 -24.16 -6.17 30.40
CA ALA A 353 -24.12 -6.26 31.84
C ALA A 353 -22.66 -6.30 32.31
N THR A 354 -22.18 -5.17 32.83
CA THR A 354 -20.81 -5.01 33.36
C THR A 354 -20.70 -5.32 34.85
N SER A 355 -21.81 -5.69 35.50
CA SER A 355 -21.86 -6.17 36.88
C SER A 355 -22.80 -7.36 37.05
N ASP A 356 -22.54 -8.23 38.03
CA ASP A 356 -23.46 -9.32 38.36
C ASP A 356 -24.85 -8.81 38.78
N PHE A 357 -24.94 -7.60 39.35
CA PHE A 357 -26.20 -6.95 39.68
C PHE A 357 -26.98 -6.52 38.42
N SER A 358 -26.30 -5.91 37.45
CA SER A 358 -26.92 -5.53 36.17
C SER A 358 -27.36 -6.76 35.38
N LEU A 359 -26.59 -7.85 35.43
CA LEU A 359 -26.97 -9.12 34.81
C LEU A 359 -28.25 -9.67 35.44
N LYS A 360 -28.32 -9.70 36.78
CA LYS A 360 -29.53 -10.14 37.51
C LYS A 360 -30.73 -9.26 37.19
N ALA A 361 -30.55 -7.95 37.04
CA ALA A 361 -31.65 -7.04 36.69
C ALA A 361 -32.17 -7.32 35.28
N LEU A 362 -31.29 -7.46 34.29
CA LEU A 362 -31.65 -7.71 32.88
C LEU A 362 -32.25 -9.11 32.67
N THR A 363 -31.69 -10.14 33.30
CA THR A 363 -32.22 -11.52 33.20
C THR A 363 -33.59 -11.67 33.85
N LYS A 364 -33.92 -10.87 34.88
CA LYS A 364 -35.28 -10.79 35.43
C LYS A 364 -36.30 -10.19 34.44
N THR A 365 -35.85 -9.42 33.46
CA THR A 365 -36.69 -8.79 32.44
C THR A 365 -36.59 -9.52 31.10
N ASN A 366 -36.44 -10.85 31.14
CA ASN A 366 -36.39 -11.74 29.97
C ASN A 366 -35.22 -11.51 28.99
N PHE A 367 -34.15 -10.82 29.39
CA PHE A 367 -32.93 -10.83 28.59
C PHE A 367 -32.18 -12.15 28.78
N VAL A 368 -31.72 -12.73 27.67
CA VAL A 368 -30.95 -13.96 27.61
C VAL A 368 -29.48 -13.62 27.38
N ILE A 369 -28.57 -14.37 28.01
CA ILE A 369 -27.13 -14.22 27.78
C ILE A 369 -26.79 -14.73 26.39
N GLY A 370 -26.35 -13.84 25.50
CA GLY A 370 -25.86 -14.18 24.16
C GLY A 370 -24.35 -14.33 24.09
N SER A 371 -23.62 -13.71 25.02
CA SER A 371 -22.16 -13.83 25.07
C SER A 371 -21.58 -13.52 26.45
N VAL A 372 -20.38 -14.03 26.70
CA VAL A 372 -19.61 -13.81 27.92
C VAL A 372 -18.20 -13.41 27.54
N LEU A 373 -17.70 -12.34 28.13
CA LEU A 373 -16.36 -11.83 27.96
C LEU A 373 -15.66 -11.79 29.32
N LYS A 374 -14.53 -12.48 29.45
CA LYS A 374 -13.80 -12.49 30.72
C LYS A 374 -12.87 -11.27 30.76
N TYR A 375 -12.81 -10.58 31.90
CA TYR A 375 -11.83 -9.51 32.09
C TYR A 375 -10.39 -10.03 31.94
N SER A 376 -10.15 -11.31 32.30
CA SER A 376 -8.84 -11.95 32.17
C SER A 376 -8.30 -11.95 30.75
N ASP A 377 -9.19 -11.97 29.75
CA ASP A 377 -8.82 -11.96 28.33
C ASP A 377 -8.23 -10.59 27.91
N TYR A 378 -8.39 -9.57 28.76
CA TYR A 378 -7.91 -8.20 28.58
C TYR A 378 -6.83 -7.82 29.60
N GLY A 379 -6.26 -8.80 30.31
CA GLY A 379 -5.16 -8.59 31.25
C GLY A 379 -5.58 -8.10 32.64
N THR A 380 -6.88 -8.09 32.97
CA THR A 380 -7.38 -7.72 34.30
C THR A 380 -8.12 -8.89 34.95
N LYS A 381 -7.94 -9.14 36.25
CA LYS A 381 -8.63 -10.25 36.92
C LYS A 381 -10.14 -9.99 37.11
N THR A 382 -10.51 -8.73 37.34
CA THR A 382 -11.88 -8.27 37.59
C THR A 382 -12.06 -6.84 37.09
N GLY A 383 -13.31 -6.44 36.83
CA GLY A 383 -13.69 -5.05 36.63
C GLY A 383 -13.64 -4.23 37.93
N HIS A 384 -13.88 -2.92 37.84
CA HIS A 384 -13.85 -1.98 38.97
C HIS A 384 -14.85 -2.35 40.09
N ASN A 385 -15.92 -3.04 39.75
CA ASN A 385 -16.96 -3.50 40.68
C ASN A 385 -16.75 -4.93 41.19
N GLY A 386 -15.58 -5.53 40.95
CA GLY A 386 -15.24 -6.91 41.35
C GLY A 386 -15.79 -8.00 40.42
N THR A 387 -16.51 -7.66 39.36
CA THR A 387 -17.11 -8.64 38.43
C THR A 387 -16.03 -9.27 37.54
N LYS A 388 -16.09 -10.59 37.32
CA LYS A 388 -15.11 -11.33 36.49
C LYS A 388 -15.42 -11.29 34.99
N ASN A 389 -16.68 -11.07 34.64
CA ASN A 389 -17.17 -11.16 33.27
C ASN A 389 -17.99 -9.92 32.91
N VAL A 390 -18.00 -9.59 31.62
CA VAL A 390 -19.02 -8.75 30.98
C VAL A 390 -19.94 -9.67 30.19
N TYR A 391 -21.24 -9.53 30.38
CA TYR A 391 -22.24 -10.36 29.71
C TYR A 391 -22.96 -9.53 28.66
N GLY A 392 -22.88 -9.97 27.40
CA GLY A 392 -23.74 -9.45 26.36
C GLY A 392 -25.07 -10.16 26.41
N VAL A 393 -26.15 -9.41 26.69
CA VAL A 393 -27.49 -9.96 26.85
C VAL A 393 -28.44 -9.35 25.83
N TYR A 394 -29.48 -10.10 25.45
CA TYR A 394 -30.47 -9.63 24.48
C TYR A 394 -31.88 -10.12 24.81
N ARG A 395 -32.89 -9.40 24.34
CA ARG A 395 -34.31 -9.77 24.41
C ARG A 395 -34.92 -9.68 23.02
N LYS A 396 -35.71 -10.68 22.66
CA LYS A 396 -36.56 -10.71 21.46
C LYS A 396 -37.98 -10.32 21.85
N TYR A 397 -38.67 -9.59 20.97
CA TYR A 397 -40.06 -9.15 21.15
C TYR A 397 -40.99 -9.86 20.18
#